data_AF-A0A3D3Z8Y6-F1
#
_entry.id   AF-A0A3D3Z8Y6-F1
#
_cell.length_a   1.000
_cell.length_b   1.000
_cell.length_c   1.000
_cell.angle_alpha   90.00
_cell.angle_beta   90.00
_cell.angle_gamma   90.00
#
_symmetry.space_group_name_H-M   'P 1'
#
loop_
_entity.id
_entity.type
_entity.pdbx_description
1 polymer ?
#
loop_
_entity_poly.entity_id
_entity_poly.type
_entity_poly.pdbx_seq_one_letter_code
_entity_poly.pdbx_strand_id
1 'polypeptide(L)'
;MKILVINGPNLNMLGIREPGIYGKNTFADLLRLLDETASAEGLEVEQYQSNHEGDIVDKIQWAYGKVDGIVINPAAYTHTSVAILDALKAVSIPTVEVHISDVDAREPFRQTS
;
A
#
# COMPACT_ATOMS: atom_id res chain seq x y z
N MET A 1 16.57 6.32 7.47
CA MET A 1 15.23 6.77 7.05
C MET A 1 14.28 5.60 7.24
N LYS A 2 13.09 5.85 7.76
CA LYS A 2 12.07 4.84 8.01
C LYS A 2 10.87 5.04 7.09
N ILE A 3 10.53 4.00 6.34
CA ILE A 3 9.41 4.00 5.41
C ILE A 3 8.31 3.06 5.92
N LEU A 4 7.07 3.52 5.88
CA LEU A 4 5.90 2.69 6.13
C LEU A 4 5.31 2.24 4.79
N VAL A 5 5.20 0.94 4.59
CA VAL A 5 4.54 0.33 3.43
C VAL A 5 3.17 -0.22 3.85
N ILE A 6 2.10 0.34 3.31
CA ILE A 6 0.72 -0.07 3.58
C ILE A 6 0.13 -0.80 2.38
N ASN A 7 -0.41 -1.99 2.63
CA ASN A 7 -1.15 -2.79 1.66
C ASN A 7 -2.63 -2.85 2.08
N GLY A 8 -3.49 -2.35 1.21
CA GLY A 8 -4.94 -2.32 1.38
C GLY A 8 -5.61 -3.68 1.18
N PRO A 9 -6.95 -3.67 0.96
CA PRO A 9 -7.75 -4.87 0.96
C PRO A 9 -7.40 -5.82 -0.18
N ASN A 10 -7.46 -7.12 0.14
CA ASN A 10 -7.22 -8.26 -0.75
C ASN A 10 -5.78 -8.46 -1.23
N LEU A 11 -4.83 -7.57 -0.92
CA LEU A 11 -3.42 -7.77 -1.32
C LEU A 11 -2.76 -8.95 -0.62
N ASN A 12 -3.25 -9.35 0.55
CA ASN A 12 -2.86 -10.59 1.22
C ASN A 12 -3.20 -11.86 0.40
N MET A 13 -4.03 -11.75 -0.65
CA MET A 13 -4.45 -12.85 -1.52
C MET A 13 -3.60 -12.97 -2.81
N LEU A 14 -2.53 -12.18 -2.95
CA LEU A 14 -1.60 -12.29 -4.09
C LEU A 14 -1.05 -13.71 -4.22
N GLY A 15 -0.96 -14.20 -5.46
CA GLY A 15 -0.52 -15.56 -5.79
C GLY A 15 -1.60 -16.65 -5.70
N ILE A 16 -2.76 -16.36 -5.09
CA ILE A 16 -3.89 -17.31 -4.99
C ILE A 16 -4.93 -17.02 -6.10
N ARG A 17 -5.16 -15.75 -6.42
CA ARG A 17 -6.21 -15.30 -7.32
C ARG A 17 -5.66 -14.84 -8.67
N GLU A 18 -6.29 -15.29 -9.76
CA GLU A 18 -6.08 -14.78 -11.14
C GLU A 18 -4.60 -14.59 -11.54
N PRO A 19 -3.76 -15.65 -11.48
CA PRO A 19 -2.31 -15.54 -11.67
C PRO A 19 -1.89 -15.03 -13.07
N GLY A 20 -2.79 -15.06 -14.05
CA GLY A 20 -2.56 -14.47 -15.38
C GLY A 20 -2.58 -12.93 -15.40
N ILE A 21 -3.21 -12.28 -14.41
CA ILE A 21 -3.33 -10.82 -14.31
C ILE A 21 -2.32 -10.26 -13.32
N TYR A 22 -2.16 -10.90 -12.16
CA TYR A 22 -1.32 -10.40 -11.06
C TYR A 22 0.06 -11.07 -10.96
N GLY A 23 0.36 -12.00 -11.88
CA GLY A 23 1.57 -12.81 -11.84
C GLY A 23 1.52 -13.94 -10.81
N LYS A 24 2.61 -14.69 -10.71
CA LYS A 24 2.73 -15.85 -9.80
C LYS A 24 3.29 -15.48 -8.42
N ASN A 25 3.72 -14.24 -8.24
CA ASN A 25 4.31 -13.79 -6.98
C ASN A 25 3.24 -13.74 -5.90
N THR A 26 3.57 -14.31 -4.75
CA THR A 26 2.70 -14.35 -3.57
C THR A 26 2.84 -13.08 -2.74
N PHE A 27 1.93 -12.88 -1.79
CA PHE A 27 2.08 -11.80 -0.82
C PHE A 27 3.41 -11.93 -0.02
N ALA A 28 3.83 -13.16 0.31
CA ALA A 28 5.11 -13.40 0.98
C ALA A 28 6.31 -12.99 0.10
N ASP A 29 6.21 -13.13 -1.23
CA ASP A 29 7.24 -12.66 -2.15
C ASP A 29 7.32 -11.12 -2.17
N LEU A 30 6.18 -10.45 -2.10
CA LEU A 30 6.14 -8.99 -1.97
C LEU A 30 6.81 -8.52 -0.68
N LEU A 31 6.49 -9.14 0.46
CA LEU A 31 7.09 -8.75 1.75
C LEU A 31 8.61 -8.90 1.72
N ARG A 32 9.11 -9.99 1.13
CA ARG A 32 10.55 -10.24 0.98
C ARG A 32 11.22 -9.22 0.07
N LEU A 33 10.59 -8.89 -1.05
CA LEU A 33 11.10 -7.87 -1.97
C LEU A 33 11.25 -6.50 -1.27
N LEU A 34 10.30 -6.14 -0.41
CA LEU A 34 10.36 -4.90 0.37
C LEU A 34 11.52 -4.90 1.36
N ASP A 35 11.73 -6.01 2.08
CA ASP A 35 12.86 -6.15 3.01
C ASP A 35 14.21 -6.12 2.29
N GLU A 36 14.34 -6.84 1.17
CA GLU A 36 15.56 -6.86 0.36
C GLU A 36 15.89 -5.47 -0.21
N THR A 37 14.88 -4.76 -0.73
CA THR A 37 15.03 -3.41 -1.27
C THR A 37 15.42 -2.43 -0.18
N ALA A 38 14.74 -2.46 0.97
CA ALA A 38 15.07 -1.59 2.09
C ALA A 38 16.50 -1.83 2.59
N SER A 39 16.91 -3.10 2.71
CA SER A 39 18.27 -3.43 3.13
C SER A 39 19.33 -2.98 2.12
N ALA A 40 19.06 -3.09 0.82
CA ALA A 40 19.99 -2.67 -0.22
C ALA A 40 20.20 -1.15 -0.22
N GLU A 41 19.16 -0.38 0.11
CA GLU A 41 19.17 1.08 0.16
C GLU A 41 19.53 1.64 1.55
N GLY A 42 19.78 0.78 2.55
CA GLY A 42 20.08 1.21 3.93
C GLY A 42 18.90 1.88 4.65
N LEU A 43 17.68 1.47 4.32
CA LEU A 43 16.42 1.97 4.87
C LEU A 43 15.84 1.01 5.93
N GLU A 44 15.08 1.56 6.87
CA GLU A 44 14.18 0.77 7.72
C GLU A 44 12.80 0.70 7.08
N VAL A 45 12.20 -0.49 7.03
CA VAL A 45 10.85 -0.68 6.49
C VAL A 45 9.91 -1.22 7.56
N GLU A 46 8.77 -0.56 7.72
CA GLU A 46 7.62 -1.03 8.49
C GLU A 46 6.56 -1.49 7.50
N GLN A 47 6.19 -2.77 7.52
CA GLN A 47 5.20 -3.33 6.61
C GLN A 47 3.85 -3.51 7.32
N TYR A 48 2.76 -3.11 6.66
CA TYR A 48 1.41 -3.24 7.22
C TYR A 48 0.40 -3.66 6.14
N GLN A 49 -0.53 -4.52 6.50
CA GLN A 49 -1.64 -4.93 5.63
C GLN A 49 -2.92 -5.00 6.44
N SER A 50 -4.01 -4.46 5.90
CA SER A 50 -5.35 -4.71 6.42
C SER A 50 -6.42 -4.68 5.33
N ASN A 51 -7.49 -5.44 5.57
CA ASN A 51 -8.71 -5.39 4.77
C ASN A 51 -9.72 -4.37 5.31
N HIS A 52 -9.44 -3.73 6.44
CA HIS A 52 -10.33 -2.78 7.08
C HIS A 52 -9.82 -1.35 6.85
N GLU A 53 -10.71 -0.48 6.39
CA GLU A 53 -10.39 0.94 6.18
C GLU A 53 -9.93 1.64 7.47
N GLY A 54 -10.61 1.39 8.59
CA GLY A 54 -10.27 1.98 9.88
C GLY A 54 -8.86 1.63 10.36
N ASP A 55 -8.45 0.37 10.18
CA ASP A 55 -7.10 -0.09 10.51
C ASP A 55 -6.01 0.65 9.72
N ILE A 56 -6.28 0.93 8.43
CA ILE A 56 -5.37 1.69 7.58
C ILE A 56 -5.29 3.15 8.05
N VAL A 57 -6.44 3.76 8.35
CA VAL A 57 -6.51 5.11 8.92
C VAL A 57 -5.72 5.20 10.22
N ASP A 58 -5.92 4.25 11.14
CA ASP A 58 -5.22 4.19 12.42
C ASP A 58 -3.71 4.01 12.22
N LYS A 59 -3.30 3.17 11.25
CA LYS A 59 -1.87 2.98 10.95
C LYS A 59 -1.23 4.24 10.36
N ILE A 60 -1.94 4.98 9.50
CA ILE A 60 -1.48 6.27 8.97
C ILE A 60 -1.29 7.27 10.12
N GLN A 61 -2.27 7.38 11.02
CA GLN A 61 -2.17 8.27 12.18
C GLN A 61 -1.05 7.87 13.13
N TRP A 62 -0.86 6.56 13.35
CA TRP A 62 0.25 6.04 14.15
C TRP A 62 1.60 6.46 13.60
N ALA A 63 1.73 6.64 12.28
CA ALA A 63 2.98 6.97 11.59
C ALA A 63 3.46 8.41 11.85
N TYR A 64 2.58 9.29 12.33
CA TYR A 64 2.89 10.70 12.60
C TYR A 64 4.06 10.85 13.57
N GLY A 65 5.14 11.51 13.11
CA GLY A 65 6.37 11.71 13.86
C GLY A 65 7.23 10.44 14.05
N LYS A 66 6.91 9.33 13.38
CA LYS A 66 7.63 8.04 13.51
C LYS A 66 8.27 7.53 12.22
N VAL A 67 7.79 7.99 11.08
CA VAL A 67 8.30 7.59 9.76
C VAL A 67 8.55 8.81 8.90
N ASP A 68 9.46 8.66 7.95
CA ASP A 68 9.89 9.73 7.03
C ASP A 68 9.07 9.74 5.73
N GLY A 69 8.42 8.61 5.39
CA GLY A 69 7.62 8.46 4.18
C GLY A 69 6.63 7.29 4.24
N ILE A 70 5.59 7.37 3.42
CA ILE A 70 4.58 6.32 3.24
C ILE A 70 4.56 5.87 1.78
N VAL A 71 4.60 4.56 1.57
CA VAL A 71 4.25 3.92 0.29
C VAL A 71 2.96 3.17 0.53
N ILE A 72 1.90 3.47 -0.23
CA ILE A 72 0.60 2.84 -0.02
C ILE A 72 0.08 2.24 -1.33
N ASN A 73 -0.29 0.97 -1.27
CA ASN A 73 -1.19 0.37 -2.24
C ASN A 73 -2.57 0.24 -1.59
N PRO A 74 -3.47 1.21 -1.76
CA PRO A 74 -4.81 1.18 -1.16
C PRO A 74 -5.73 0.15 -1.84
N ALA A 75 -5.27 -0.52 -2.89
CA ALA A 75 -6.07 -1.42 -3.72
C ALA A 75 -7.40 -0.75 -4.13
N ALA A 76 -8.53 -1.42 -3.90
CA ALA A 76 -9.84 -0.88 -4.26
C ALA A 76 -10.22 0.40 -3.50
N TYR A 77 -9.60 0.68 -2.34
CA TYR A 77 -9.96 1.85 -1.54
C TYR A 77 -9.50 3.18 -2.16
N THR A 78 -8.56 3.19 -3.11
CA THR A 78 -8.24 4.44 -3.82
C THR A 78 -9.48 5.05 -4.46
N HIS A 79 -10.40 4.24 -4.97
CA HIS A 79 -11.58 4.73 -5.68
C HIS A 79 -12.75 5.13 -4.77
N THR A 80 -12.66 4.87 -3.45
CA THR A 80 -13.82 4.97 -2.55
C THR A 80 -13.54 5.64 -1.22
N SER A 81 -12.29 5.64 -0.74
CA SER A 81 -11.97 6.02 0.63
C SER A 81 -11.52 7.48 0.75
N VAL A 82 -12.48 8.36 0.99
CA VAL A 82 -12.18 9.73 1.43
C VAL A 82 -11.49 9.72 2.80
N ALA A 83 -11.80 8.75 3.66
CA ALA A 83 -11.22 8.64 5.00
C ALA A 83 -9.70 8.41 4.97
N ILE A 84 -9.20 7.52 4.10
CA ILE A 84 -7.76 7.29 3.91
C ILE A 84 -7.09 8.54 3.34
N LEU A 85 -7.70 9.19 2.35
CA LEU A 85 -7.17 10.43 1.77
C LEU A 85 -7.03 11.53 2.84
N ASP A 86 -8.04 11.74 3.67
CA ASP A 86 -8.02 12.75 4.72
C ASP A 86 -7.03 12.40 5.84
N ALA A 87 -6.86 11.11 6.16
CA ALA A 87 -5.83 10.66 7.10
C ALA A 87 -4.41 10.98 6.58
N LEU A 88 -4.13 10.72 5.30
CA LEU A 88 -2.84 11.05 4.68
C LEU A 88 -2.57 12.56 4.70
N LYS A 89 -3.57 13.38 4.37
CA LYS A 89 -3.47 14.85 4.45
C LYS A 89 -3.21 15.32 5.87
N ALA A 90 -3.90 14.75 6.86
CA ALA A 90 -3.78 15.14 8.27
C ALA A 90 -2.36 14.93 8.81
N VAL A 91 -1.68 13.84 8.43
CA VAL A 91 -0.31 13.58 8.89
C VAL A 91 0.74 14.33 8.07
N SER A 92 0.43 14.74 6.84
CA SER A 92 1.33 15.49 5.94
C SER A 92 2.71 14.84 5.73
N ILE A 93 2.78 13.51 5.83
CA ILE A 93 3.97 12.72 5.55
C ILE A 93 4.07 12.53 4.02
N PRO A 94 5.25 12.69 3.40
CA PRO A 94 5.45 12.38 1.99
C PRO A 94 4.92 10.98 1.65
N THR A 95 3.96 10.91 0.72
CA THR A 95 3.23 9.68 0.40
C THR A 95 3.29 9.39 -1.09
N VAL A 96 3.56 8.14 -1.45
CA VAL A 96 3.48 7.63 -2.83
C VAL A 96 2.43 6.54 -2.89
N GLU A 97 1.46 6.70 -3.79
CA GLU A 97 0.49 5.66 -4.12
C GLU A 97 1.05 4.73 -5.21
N VAL A 98 0.86 3.43 -5.04
CA VAL A 98 1.32 2.41 -6.01
C VAL A 98 0.24 1.37 -6.27
N HIS A 99 0.19 0.85 -7.50
CA HIS A 99 -0.67 -0.25 -7.91
C HIS A 99 0.15 -1.33 -8.62
N ILE A 100 -0.11 -2.60 -8.31
CA ILE A 100 0.63 -3.74 -8.90
C ILE A 100 0.23 -3.97 -10.36
N SER A 101 -1.06 -3.80 -10.67
CA SER A 101 -1.58 -3.90 -12.03
C SER A 101 -1.76 -2.50 -12.62
N ASP A 102 -1.60 -2.39 -13.93
CA ASP A 102 -2.01 -1.21 -14.67
C ASP A 102 -3.50 -0.93 -14.44
N VAL A 103 -3.80 0.20 -13.79
CA VAL A 103 -5.17 0.64 -13.48
C VAL A 103 -5.84 1.30 -14.68
N ASP A 104 -5.06 1.86 -15.63
CA ASP A 104 -5.57 2.58 -16.80
C ASP A 104 -6.18 1.63 -17.84
N ALA A 105 -5.68 0.38 -17.88
CA ALA A 105 -6.22 -0.69 -18.70
C ALA A 105 -7.52 -1.30 -18.14
N ARG A 106 -8.06 -0.79 -17.02
CA ARG A 106 -9.21 -1.38 -16.31
C ARG A 106 -10.49 -0.54 -16.46
N GLU A 107 -11.53 -0.96 -15.73
CA GLU A 107 -12.86 -0.35 -15.81
C GLU A 107 -12.83 1.16 -15.49
N PRO A 108 -13.72 2.00 -16.06
CA PRO A 108 -13.65 3.45 -15.92
C PRO A 108 -13.62 3.96 -14.48
N PHE A 109 -14.29 3.27 -13.55
CA PHE A 109 -14.28 3.66 -12.12
C PHE A 109 -12.89 3.52 -11.48
N ARG A 110 -11.98 2.75 -12.08
CA ARG A 110 -10.61 2.55 -11.59
C ARG A 110 -9.62 3.60 -12.09
N GLN A 111 -10.06 4.49 -12.95
CA GLN A 111 -9.24 5.59 -13.48
C GLN A 111 -9.36 6.86 -12.62
N THR A 112 -10.12 6.80 -11.52
CA THR A 112 -10.26 7.89 -10.55
C THR A 112 -9.79 7.42 -9.18
N SER A 113 -8.89 8.21 -8.58
CA SER A 113 -8.39 8.08 -7.23
C SER A 113 -8.79 9.30 -6.41
#